data_AF-K2CIZ1-F1
#
_entry.id   AF-K2CIZ1-F1
#
_cell.length_a   1.000
_cell.length_b   1.000
_cell.length_c   1.000
_cell.angle_alpha   90.00
_cell.angle_beta   90.00
_cell.angle_gamma   90.00
#
_symmetry.space_group_name_H-M   'P 1'
#
loop_
_entity.id
_entity.type
_entity.pdbx_description
1 polymer ?
#
loop_
_entity_poly.entity_id
_entity_poly.type
_entity_poly.pdbx_seq_one_letter_code
_entity_poly.pdbx_strand_id
1 'polypeptide(L)'
;MPKIKELPQNVVQKTAAGEVVERPASVVKELIENSIDAGALIIKVEIEGSGLRKIAVSDNGEGMEPEDVLLSFLPHTTSKIFSEDDLVFVRSLGF
;
A
#
# COMPACT_ATOMS: atom_id res chain seq x y z
N MET A 1 36.99 10.72 16.55
CA MET A 1 35.87 9.76 16.48
C MET A 1 34.60 10.50 16.07
N PRO A 2 33.87 10.07 15.04
CA PRO A 2 32.59 10.67 14.69
C PRO A 2 31.57 10.48 15.84
N LYS A 3 30.82 11.52 16.18
CA LYS A 3 29.76 11.46 17.20
C LYS A 3 28.52 10.84 16.57
N ILE A 4 27.96 9.81 17.23
CA ILE A 4 26.65 9.25 16.87
C ILE A 4 25.59 10.35 17.03
N LYS A 5 24.69 10.47 16.06
CA LYS A 5 23.58 11.42 16.05
C LYS A 5 22.31 10.70 15.64
N GLU A 6 21.19 11.10 16.23
CA GLU A 6 19.88 10.69 15.75
C GLU A 6 19.66 11.16 14.31
N LEU A 7 19.05 10.30 13.51
CA LEU A 7 18.69 10.63 12.15
C LEU A 7 17.51 11.61 12.14
N PRO A 8 17.57 12.69 11.35
CA PRO A 8 16.41 13.52 11.08
C PRO A 8 15.24 12.67 10.54
N GLN A 9 14.01 13.00 10.94
CA GLN A 9 12.82 12.20 10.61
C GLN A 9 12.63 11.98 9.10
N ASN A 10 12.97 12.98 8.28
CA ASN A 10 12.94 12.90 6.82
C ASN A 10 13.99 11.92 6.25
N VAL A 11 15.09 11.69 6.96
CA VAL A 11 16.09 10.69 6.57
C VAL A 11 15.61 9.29 6.96
N VAL A 12 15.01 9.14 8.14
CA VAL A 12 14.40 7.86 8.58
C VAL A 12 13.31 7.41 7.60
N GLN A 13 12.43 8.32 7.18
CA GLN A 13 11.40 8.04 6.17
C GLN A 13 12.00 7.63 4.82
N LYS A 14 13.07 8.30 4.38
CA LYS A 14 13.75 7.97 3.11
C LYS A 14 14.56 6.68 3.17
N THR A 15 15.06 6.29 4.35
CA THR A 15 15.75 5.01 4.53
C THR A 15 14.76 3.84 4.63
N ALA A 16 13.60 4.04 5.25
CA ALA A 16 12.51 3.05 5.26
C ALA A 16 11.94 2.82 3.83
N ALA A 17 11.81 3.90 3.05
CA ALA A 17 11.48 3.80 1.62
C ALA A 17 12.59 3.13 0.78
N GLY A 18 13.81 2.98 1.31
CA GLY A 18 14.94 2.35 0.64
C GLY A 18 15.02 0.83 0.80
N GLU A 19 14.37 0.24 1.81
CA GLU A 19 14.25 -1.22 1.95
C GLU A 19 13.05 -1.75 1.14
N VAL A 20 11.99 -0.96 1.04
CA VAL A 20 10.90 -1.15 0.06
C VAL A 20 11.29 -0.41 -1.23
N VAL A 21 12.29 -0.90 -1.95
CA VAL A 21 12.59 -0.36 -3.30
C VAL A 21 11.38 -0.67 -4.20
N GLU A 22 10.46 0.28 -4.30
CA GLU A 22 9.23 0.19 -5.09
C GLU A 22 9.60 0.04 -6.57
N ARG A 23 9.57 -1.21 -7.05
CA ARG A 23 9.52 -1.46 -8.48
C ARG A 23 8.08 -1.23 -8.94
N PRO A 24 7.84 -0.82 -10.20
CA PRO A 24 6.48 -0.73 -10.74
C PRO A 24 5.64 -2.00 -10.49
N ALA A 25 6.29 -3.17 -10.49
CA ALA A 25 5.64 -4.44 -10.15
C ALA A 25 5.14 -4.53 -8.70
N SER A 26 5.83 -3.92 -7.73
CA SER A 26 5.39 -3.87 -6.33
C SER A 26 4.12 -3.03 -6.21
N VAL A 27 4.07 -1.87 -6.88
CA VAL A 27 2.85 -1.04 -6.91
C VAL A 27 1.67 -1.81 -7.50
N VAL A 28 1.88 -2.52 -8.61
CA VAL A 28 0.84 -3.36 -9.23
C VAL A 28 0.39 -4.48 -8.28
N LYS A 29 1.32 -5.16 -7.59
CA LYS A 29 1.01 -6.19 -6.59
C LYS A 29 0.08 -5.65 -5.51
N GLU A 30 0.47 -4.56 -4.84
CA GLU A 30 -0.29 -3.99 -3.72
C GLU A 30 -1.69 -3.54 -4.15
N LEU A 31 -1.82 -2.93 -5.33
CA LEU A 31 -3.13 -2.52 -5.86
C LEU A 31 -4.03 -3.73 -6.17
N ILE A 32 -3.47 -4.80 -6.74
CA ILE A 32 -4.23 -6.03 -7.00
C ILE A 32 -4.66 -6.71 -5.70
N GLU A 33 -3.77 -6.77 -4.71
CA GLU A 33 -4.07 -7.34 -3.39
C GLU A 33 -5.20 -6.57 -2.71
N ASN A 34 -5.21 -5.24 -2.80
CA ASN A 34 -6.33 -4.41 -2.32
C ASN A 34 -7.64 -4.71 -3.06
N SER A 35 -7.61 -4.88 -4.38
CA SER A 35 -8.80 -5.28 -5.14
C SER A 35 -9.33 -6.67 -4.74
N ILE A 36 -8.43 -7.63 -4.46
CA ILE A 36 -8.81 -8.96 -3.98
C ILE A 36 -9.41 -8.89 -2.58
N ASP A 37 -8.81 -8.11 -1.69
CA ASP A 37 -9.30 -7.90 -0.33
C ASP A 37 -10.71 -7.25 -0.34
N ALA A 38 -10.98 -6.38 -1.31
CA ALA A 38 -12.29 -5.79 -1.57
C ALA A 38 -13.30 -6.77 -2.23
N GLY A 39 -12.94 -8.05 -2.41
CA GLY A 39 -13.79 -9.08 -2.98
C GLY A 39 -14.01 -8.98 -4.49
N ALA A 40 -13.16 -8.27 -5.22
CA ALA A 40 -13.33 -8.10 -6.66
C ALA A 40 -13.26 -9.44 -7.42
N LEU A 41 -14.17 -9.62 -8.38
CA LEU A 41 -14.17 -10.77 -9.30
C LEU A 41 -13.49 -10.44 -10.64
N ILE A 42 -13.46 -9.16 -10.98
CA ILE A 42 -12.88 -8.64 -12.22
C ILE A 42 -11.91 -7.54 -11.82
N ILE A 43 -10.64 -7.72 -12.18
CA ILE A 43 -9.58 -6.74 -11.98
C ILE A 43 -8.96 -6.47 -13.34
N LYS A 44 -9.00 -5.22 -13.78
CA LYS A 44 -8.40 -4.74 -15.02
C LYS A 44 -7.12 -3.98 -14.67
N VAL A 45 -6.02 -4.36 -15.32
CA VAL A 45 -4.72 -3.72 -15.13
C VAL A 45 -4.25 -3.12 -16.45
N GLU A 46 -3.95 -1.82 -16.43
CA GLU A 46 -3.39 -1.07 -17.55
C GLU A 46 -2.01 -0.54 -17.19
N ILE A 47 -1.01 -0.90 -17.99
CA ILE A 47 0.39 -0.50 -17.77
C ILE A 47 0.91 0.20 -19.03
N GLU A 48 1.54 1.36 -18.84
CA GLU A 48 2.21 2.08 -19.92
C GLU A 48 3.65 2.45 -19.54
N GLY A 49 4.56 2.37 -20.51
CA GLY A 49 5.97 2.73 -20.30
C GLY A 49 6.63 1.94 -19.18
N SER A 50 6.42 0.62 -19.12
CA SER A 50 6.91 -0.26 -18.06
C SER A 50 6.44 0.12 -16.64
N GLY A 51 5.31 0.81 -16.54
CA GLY A 51 4.74 1.27 -15.28
C GLY A 51 5.34 2.57 -14.76
N LEU A 52 6.29 3.17 -15.48
CA LEU A 52 6.85 4.49 -15.14
C LEU A 52 5.96 5.64 -15.64
N ARG A 53 5.14 5.40 -16.67
CA ARG A 53 4.21 6.41 -17.19
C ARG A 53 2.82 6.28 -16.59
N LYS A 54 2.29 5.05 -16.53
CA LYS A 54 0.96 4.78 -16.00
C LYS A 54 0.90 3.37 -15.42
N ILE A 55 0.31 3.27 -14.24
CA ILE A 55 -0.25 2.06 -13.67
C ILE A 55 -1.68 2.43 -13.29
N ALA A 56 -2.66 1.72 -13.85
CA ALA A 56 -4.05 1.84 -13.43
C ALA A 56 -4.62 0.44 -13.18
N VAL A 57 -5.18 0.26 -11.99
CA VAL A 57 -5.91 -0.93 -11.59
C VAL A 57 -7.36 -0.51 -11.36
N SER A 58 -8.29 -1.20 -11.98
CA SER A 58 -9.73 -0.95 -11.83
C SER A 58 -10.40 -2.27 -11.53
N ASP A 59 -11.21 -2.29 -10.49
CA ASP A 59 -11.90 -3.48 -10.04
C ASP A 59 -13.40 -3.25 -9.85
N ASN A 60 -14.12 -4.32 -9.58
CA ASN A 60 -15.54 -4.32 -9.25
C ASN A 60 -15.80 -4.81 -7.82
N GLY A 61 -14.86 -4.57 -6.90
CA GLY A 61 -15.02 -4.88 -5.49
C GLY A 61 -16.05 -4.00 -4.80
N GLU A 62 -16.11 -4.11 -3.47
CA GLU A 62 -17.05 -3.35 -2.63
C GLU A 62 -16.88 -1.82 -2.70
N GLY A 63 -15.69 -1.36 -3.13
CA GLY A 63 -15.37 0.05 -3.25
C GLY A 63 -15.01 0.68 -1.91
N MET A 64 -15.16 2.00 -1.83
CA MET A 64 -14.83 2.80 -0.66
C MET A 64 -15.83 3.95 -0.57
N GLU A 65 -16.31 4.25 0.63
CA GLU A 65 -17.18 5.40 0.84
C GLU A 65 -16.43 6.71 0.55
N PRO A 66 -17.08 7.75 -0.01
CA PRO A 66 -16.41 8.99 -0.39
C PRO A 66 -15.63 9.67 0.74
N GLU A 67 -16.11 9.53 1.98
CA GLU A 67 -15.50 10.10 3.18
C GLU A 67 -14.17 9.41 3.55
N ASP A 68 -14.04 8.13 3.23
CA ASP A 68 -12.87 7.30 3.56
C ASP A 68 -11.71 7.50 2.56
N VAL A 69 -11.98 8.11 1.40
CA VAL A 69 -10.97 8.35 0.35
C VAL A 69 -9.77 9.11 0.91
N LEU A 70 -10.00 10.17 1.66
CA LEU A 70 -8.90 10.95 2.25
C LEU A 70 -8.17 10.20 3.36
N LEU A 71 -8.91 9.39 4.13
CA LEU A 71 -8.34 8.59 5.21
C LEU A 71 -7.43 7.49 4.67
N SER A 72 -7.76 6.90 3.52
CA SER A 72 -6.98 5.82 2.89
C SER A 72 -5.54 6.22 2.50
N PHE A 73 -5.26 7.52 2.37
CA PHE A 73 -3.92 8.03 2.07
C PHE A 73 -3.09 8.33 3.33
N LEU A 74 -3.67 8.26 4.52
CA LEU A 74 -2.97 8.54 5.76
C LEU A 74 -2.13 7.34 6.21
N PRO A 75 -0.89 7.54 6.69
CA PRO A 75 -0.10 6.47 7.28
C PRO A 75 -0.83 5.82 8.45
N HIS A 76 -0.63 4.51 8.63
CA HIS A 76 -1.22 3.74 9.75
C HIS A 76 -2.76 3.75 9.79
N THR A 77 -3.40 3.82 8.63
CA THR A 77 -4.86 3.77 8.50
C THR A 77 -5.26 2.59 7.62
N THR A 78 -6.17 1.74 8.10
CA THR A 78 -6.58 0.51 7.42
C THR A 78 -7.96 0.07 7.88
N SER A 79 -8.71 -0.62 7.02
CA SER A 79 -10.02 -1.22 7.35
C SER A 79 -9.90 -2.69 7.78
N LYS A 80 -8.68 -3.25 7.81
CA LYS A 80 -8.45 -4.70 7.79
C LYS A 80 -7.99 -5.29 9.13
N ILE A 81 -7.32 -4.50 9.98
CA ILE A 81 -6.80 -4.93 11.28
C ILE A 81 -6.99 -3.84 12.34
N PHE A 82 -7.35 -4.23 13.57
CA PHE A 82 -7.60 -3.29 14.67
C PHE A 82 -7.05 -3.77 16.03
N SER A 83 -6.45 -4.95 16.08
CA SER A 83 -5.92 -5.56 17.30
C SER A 83 -4.65 -6.37 17.04
N GLU A 84 -3.92 -6.70 18.12
CA GLU A 84 -2.77 -7.59 18.06
C GLU A 84 -3.17 -9.01 17.60
N ASP A 85 -4.37 -9.47 17.95
CA ASP A 85 -4.88 -10.77 17.50
C ASP A 85 -5.11 -10.79 15.97
N ASP A 86 -5.54 -9.67 15.38
CA ASP A 86 -5.70 -9.55 13.93
C ASP A 86 -4.35 -9.66 13.19
N LEU A 87 -3.25 -9.19 13.81
CA LEU A 87 -1.89 -9.36 13.28
C LEU A 87 -1.41 -10.81 13.33
N VAL A 88 -1.88 -11.59 14.31
CA VAL A 88 -1.54 -13.03 14.42
C VAL A 88 -2.37 -13.85 13.42
N PHE A 89 -3.60 -13.43 13.14
CA PHE A 89 -4.54 -14.13 12.26
C PHE A 89 -4.94 -13.27 11.05
N VAL A 90 -3.96 -12.80 10.30
CA VAL A 90 -4.20 -11.97 9.10
C VAL A 90 -5.08 -12.72 8.09
N ARG A 91 -6.18 -12.08 7.69
CA ARG A 91 -7.16 -12.63 6.72
C ARG A 91 -7.17 -11.91 5.38
N SER A 92 -6.36 -10.86 5.24
CA SER A 92 -6.21 -10.03 4.04
C SER A 92 -4.80 -10.13 3.47
N LEU A 93 -4.64 -9.76 2.20
CA LEU A 93 -3.35 -9.78 1.53
C LEU A 93 -2.52 -8.53 1.86
N GLY A 94 -3.16 -7.37 2.01
CA GLY A 94 -2.54 -6.15 2.55
C GLY A 94 -3.12 -5.74 3.92
N PHE A 95 -2.41 -4.90 4.68
CA PHE A 95 -2.93 -4.24 5.88
C PHE A 95 -2.12 -3.00 6.29
#